data_AF-A0A261GJT9-F1
#
_entry.id   AF-A0A261GJT9-F1
#
_cell.length_a   1.000
_cell.length_b   1.000
_cell.length_c   1.000
_cell.angle_alpha   90.00
_cell.angle_beta   90.00
_cell.angle_gamma   90.00
#
_symmetry.space_group_name_H-M   'P 1'
#
loop_
_entity.id
_entity.type
_entity.pdbx_description
1 polymer ?
#
loop_
_entity_poly.entity_id
_entity_poly.type
_entity_poly.pdbx_seq_one_letter_code
_entity_poly.pdbx_strand_id
1 'polypeptide(L)'
;MKYKLGIVMCSFLIGCTSDNSSEPTEVVFTFGEQSISAPINDNSVFESTKETEKDNLELSGKIQKEDSSYIVDIEFVSEGKAQKIRHSFSSSVLVKVGEPLVVGRLDDDLFTVNLKN
;
A
#
# COMPACT_ATOMS: atom_id res chain seq x y z
N MET A 1 -30.65 -60.06 -1.39
CA MET A 1 -29.67 -58.96 -1.55
C MET A 1 -29.87 -57.99 -0.38
N LYS A 2 -28.84 -57.77 0.45
CA LYS A 2 -28.90 -56.83 1.59
C LYS A 2 -27.91 -55.71 1.31
N TYR A 3 -28.40 -54.55 0.88
CA TYR A 3 -27.60 -53.34 0.70
C TYR A 3 -27.48 -52.63 2.05
N LYS A 4 -26.27 -52.60 2.62
CA LYS A 4 -25.94 -51.71 3.74
C LYS A 4 -25.36 -50.44 3.14
N LEU A 5 -26.14 -49.37 3.15
CA LEU A 5 -25.70 -48.04 2.73
C LEU A 5 -25.03 -47.36 3.94
N GLY A 6 -23.70 -47.35 3.97
CA GLY A 6 -22.93 -46.60 4.96
C GLY A 6 -22.75 -45.17 4.48
N ILE A 7 -23.42 -44.22 5.12
CA ILE A 7 -23.23 -42.79 4.86
C ILE A 7 -22.02 -42.34 5.70
N VAL A 8 -20.90 -42.07 5.03
CA VAL A 8 -19.73 -41.41 5.63
C VAL A 8 -19.95 -39.90 5.54
N MET A 9 -20.23 -39.27 6.68
CA MET A 9 -20.24 -37.81 6.80
C MET A 9 -18.80 -37.32 6.83
N CYS A 10 -18.29 -36.81 5.71
CA CYS A 10 -17.05 -36.04 5.70
C CYS A 10 -17.32 -34.65 6.29
N SER A 11 -16.89 -34.41 7.52
CA SER A 11 -16.87 -33.09 8.13
C SER A 11 -15.86 -32.22 7.38
N PHE A 12 -16.34 -31.32 6.51
CA PHE A 12 -15.52 -30.24 5.98
C PHE A 12 -15.21 -29.27 7.13
N LEU A 13 -14.00 -29.39 7.68
CA LEU A 13 -13.42 -28.34 8.50
C LEU A 13 -13.08 -27.17 7.56
N ILE A 14 -14.00 -26.22 7.42
CA ILE A 14 -13.65 -24.90 6.87
C ILE A 14 -12.81 -24.24 7.95
N GLY A 15 -11.49 -24.40 7.84
CA GLY A 15 -10.55 -23.64 8.65
C GLY A 15 -10.68 -22.18 8.25
N CYS A 16 -11.31 -21.36 9.10
CA CYS A 16 -11.11 -19.93 9.06
C CYS A 16 -9.64 -19.67 9.40
N THR A 17 -8.80 -19.51 8.37
CA THR A 17 -7.49 -18.91 8.55
C THR A 17 -7.75 -17.45 8.92
N SER A 18 -7.55 -17.10 10.20
CA SER A 18 -7.50 -15.68 10.57
C SER A 18 -6.29 -15.09 9.86
N ASP A 19 -6.55 -14.17 8.93
CA ASP A 19 -5.49 -13.46 8.23
C ASP A 19 -4.82 -12.51 9.24
N ASN A 20 -3.80 -13.01 9.91
CA ASN A 20 -3.10 -12.33 11.02
C ASN A 20 -2.13 -11.26 10.53
N SER A 21 -2.31 -10.71 9.32
CA SER A 21 -1.53 -9.53 8.90
C SER A 21 -1.97 -8.35 9.77
N SER A 22 -1.06 -7.82 10.59
CA SER A 22 -1.31 -6.58 11.32
C SER A 22 -1.68 -5.48 10.32
N GLU A 23 -2.64 -4.63 10.71
CA GLU A 23 -3.05 -3.52 9.88
C GLU A 23 -1.92 -2.50 9.76
N PRO A 24 -1.65 -1.97 8.55
CA PRO A 24 -0.61 -0.98 8.36
C PRO A 24 -1.00 0.34 9.03
N THR A 25 -0.03 0.98 9.66
CA THR A 25 -0.16 2.25 10.37
C THR A 25 0.41 3.41 9.56
N GLU A 26 1.24 3.13 8.55
CA GLU A 26 1.83 4.15 7.68
C GLU A 26 2.00 3.67 6.23
N VAL A 27 1.95 4.64 5.31
CA VAL A 27 2.40 4.52 3.92
C VAL A 27 3.75 5.21 3.80
N VAL A 28 4.73 4.50 3.23
CA VAL A 28 6.03 5.08 2.88
C VAL A 28 6.16 5.13 1.38
N PHE A 29 6.36 6.33 0.85
CA PHE A 29 6.61 6.57 -0.57
C PHE A 29 8.04 7.05 -0.77
N THR A 30 8.72 6.50 -1.78
CA THR A 30 10.08 6.89 -2.15
C THR A 30 10.11 7.33 -3.61
N PHE A 31 10.82 8.42 -3.89
CA PHE A 31 11.08 8.96 -5.22
C PHE A 31 12.57 9.33 -5.32
N GLY A 32 13.33 8.56 -6.09
CA GLY A 32 14.79 8.69 -6.15
C GLY A 32 15.42 8.48 -4.76
N GLU A 33 16.18 9.46 -4.28
CA GLU A 33 16.76 9.46 -2.93
C GLU A 33 15.82 10.02 -1.84
N GLN A 34 14.65 10.52 -2.22
CA GLN A 34 13.71 11.16 -1.31
C GLN A 34 12.67 10.17 -0.81
N SER A 35 12.30 10.28 0.46
CA SER A 35 11.21 9.51 1.05
C SER A 35 10.27 10.39 1.88
N ILE A 36 8.99 10.03 1.87
CA ILE A 36 7.96 10.64 2.70
C ILE A 36 7.08 9.54 3.29
N SER A 37 6.78 9.66 4.58
CA SER A 37 5.90 8.77 5.31
C SER A 37 4.63 9.51 5.67
N ALA A 38 3.48 8.84 5.52
CA ALA A 38 2.19 9.37 5.87
C ALA A 38 1.46 8.37 6.80
N PRO A 39 1.08 8.78 8.02
CA PRO A 39 0.30 7.91 8.90
C PRO A 39 -1.09 7.69 8.30
N ILE A 40 -1.59 6.46 8.45
CA ILE A 40 -2.95 6.09 8.05
C ILE A 40 -3.88 6.41 9.22
N ASN A 41 -4.94 7.17 8.95
CA ASN A 41 -5.94 7.52 9.95
C ASN A 41 -7.09 6.49 10.02
N ASP A 42 -8.00 6.68 10.97
CA ASP A 42 -9.15 5.79 11.20
C ASP A 42 -10.09 5.65 9.98
N ASN A 43 -10.03 6.58 9.03
CA ASN A 43 -10.81 6.55 7.79
C ASN A 43 -10.05 5.87 6.63
N SER A 44 -8.92 5.20 6.91
CA SER A 44 -8.04 4.59 5.91
C SER A 44 -7.48 5.59 4.89
N VAL A 45 -7.36 6.86 5.28
CA VAL A 45 -6.79 7.94 4.47
C VAL A 45 -5.41 8.30 5.03
N PHE A 46 -4.50 8.70 4.16
CA PHE A 46 -3.17 9.20 4.55
C PHE A 46 -2.89 10.51 3.82
N GLU A 47 -2.22 11.42 4.52
CA GLU A 47 -1.73 12.68 3.98
C GLU A 47 -0.47 13.09 4.75
N SER A 48 0.53 13.60 4.04
CA SER A 48 1.76 14.11 4.64
C SER A 48 2.43 15.10 3.71
N THR A 49 3.08 16.10 4.31
CA THR A 49 3.94 17.03 3.59
C THR A 49 5.33 17.00 4.20
N LYS A 50 6.35 17.15 3.35
CA LYS A 50 7.75 17.17 3.77
C LYS A 50 8.51 18.19 2.96
N GLU A 51 9.08 19.17 3.66
CA GLU A 51 10.06 20.07 3.06
C GLU A 51 11.45 19.45 3.11
N THR A 52 12.15 19.47 1.96
CA THR A 52 13.58 19.17 1.87
C THR A 52 14.34 20.45 1.49
N GLU A 53 15.66 20.35 1.38
CA GLU A 53 16.48 21.46 0.89
C GLU A 53 16.15 21.83 -0.56
N LYS A 54 15.74 20.85 -1.37
CA LYS A 54 15.53 21.00 -2.82
C LYS A 54 14.05 21.17 -3.16
N ASP A 55 13.18 20.45 -2.49
CA ASP A 55 11.80 20.24 -2.91
C ASP A 55 10.81 20.37 -1.74
N ASN A 56 9.56 20.66 -2.08
CA ASN A 56 8.39 20.41 -1.24
C ASN A 56 7.70 19.14 -1.73
N LEU A 57 7.51 18.18 -0.84
CA LEU A 57 6.87 16.90 -1.16
C LEU A 57 5.49 16.85 -0.51
N GLU A 58 4.52 16.38 -1.26
CA GLU A 58 3.16 16.10 -0.80
C GLU A 58 2.82 14.66 -1.17
N LEU A 59 2.30 13.91 -0.21
CA LEU A 59 1.80 12.56 -0.39
C LEU A 59 0.39 12.48 0.19
N SER A 60 -0.56 12.00 -0.59
CA SER A 60 -1.93 11.77 -0.13
C SER A 60 -2.52 10.53 -0.77
N GLY A 61 -3.62 10.04 -0.19
CA GLY A 61 -4.33 8.90 -0.74
C GLY A 61 -5.17 8.15 0.27
N LYS A 62 -5.53 6.94 -0.08
CA LYS A 62 -6.31 6.04 0.77
C LYS A 62 -5.92 4.59 0.55
N ILE A 63 -6.22 3.76 1.53
CA ILE A 63 -6.05 2.31 1.44
C ILE A 63 -7.39 1.60 1.57
N GLN A 64 -7.51 0.45 0.93
CA GLN A 64 -8.63 -0.46 1.06
C GLN A 64 -8.11 -1.89 1.16
N LYS A 65 -8.50 -2.60 2.22
CA LYS A 65 -8.11 -4.00 2.40
C LYS A 65 -8.74 -4.88 1.31
N GLU A 66 -7.92 -5.73 0.70
CA GLU A 66 -8.31 -6.73 -0.30
C GLU A 66 -7.57 -8.04 0.02
N ASP A 67 -8.30 -9.01 0.59
CA ASP A 67 -7.77 -10.24 1.17
C ASP A 67 -6.63 -9.97 2.17
N SER A 68 -5.42 -10.49 1.88
CA SER A 68 -4.20 -10.32 2.67
C SER A 68 -3.34 -9.13 2.21
N SER A 69 -3.90 -8.27 1.35
CA SER A 69 -3.23 -7.14 0.71
C SER A 69 -4.09 -5.89 0.81
N TYR A 70 -3.62 -4.79 0.25
CA TYR A 70 -4.32 -3.51 0.24
C TYR A 70 -4.24 -2.87 -1.13
N ILE A 71 -5.38 -2.43 -1.66
CA ILE A 71 -5.40 -1.44 -2.74
C ILE A 71 -4.96 -0.12 -2.11
N VAL A 72 -3.94 0.51 -2.70
CA VAL A 72 -3.42 1.81 -2.27
C VAL A 72 -3.58 2.78 -3.43
N ASP A 73 -4.47 3.75 -3.24
CA ASP A 73 -4.57 4.91 -4.11
C ASP A 73 -3.55 5.94 -3.63
N ILE A 74 -2.67 6.38 -4.53
CA ILE A 74 -1.54 7.26 -4.24
C ILE A 74 -1.65 8.50 -5.12
N GLU A 75 -1.49 9.66 -4.51
CA GLU A 75 -1.19 10.92 -5.18
C GLU A 75 0.09 11.51 -4.54
N PHE A 76 1.07 11.80 -5.39
CA PHE A 76 2.35 12.35 -4.97
C PHE A 76 2.67 13.58 -5.81
N VAL A 77 3.10 14.66 -5.15
CA VAL A 77 3.57 15.89 -5.79
C VAL A 77 4.93 16.25 -5.23
N SER A 78 5.84 16.64 -6.12
CA SER A 78 7.14 17.23 -5.78
C SER A 78 7.26 18.57 -6.48
N GLU A 79 7.56 19.63 -5.73
CA GLU A 79 7.76 20.98 -6.25
C GLU A 79 9.16 21.49 -5.89
N GLY A 80 9.99 21.71 -6.90
CA GLY A 80 11.38 22.16 -6.75
C GLY A 80 11.50 23.64 -6.43
N LYS A 81 12.11 23.95 -5.29
CA LYS A 81 12.26 25.31 -4.73
C LYS A 81 13.08 26.23 -5.63
N ALA A 82 14.11 25.69 -6.30
CA ALA A 82 15.05 26.48 -7.10
C ALA A 82 14.66 26.57 -8.60
N GLN A 83 14.12 25.49 -9.16
CA GLN A 83 13.98 25.35 -10.63
C GLN A 83 12.54 25.48 -11.13
N LYS A 84 11.55 25.73 -10.25
CA LYS A 84 10.10 25.73 -10.59
C LYS A 84 9.66 24.46 -11.35
N ILE A 85 10.33 23.34 -11.07
CA ILE A 85 9.98 22.03 -11.62
C ILE A 85 8.90 21.43 -10.73
N ARG A 86 7.86 20.87 -11.32
CA ARG A 86 6.80 20.15 -10.60
C ARG A 86 6.62 18.77 -11.20
N HIS A 87 6.71 17.74 -10.37
CA HIS A 87 6.38 16.36 -10.72
C HIS A 87 5.11 15.96 -9.99
N SER A 88 4.22 15.25 -10.69
CA SER A 88 3.01 14.67 -10.13
C SER A 88 2.90 13.22 -10.55
N PHE A 89 2.55 12.35 -9.61
CA PHE A 89 2.34 10.93 -9.84
C PHE A 89 1.04 10.49 -9.17
N SER A 90 0.23 9.72 -9.88
CA SER A 90 -0.99 9.12 -9.34
C SER A 90 -1.10 7.68 -9.80
N SER A 91 -1.45 6.78 -8.88
CA SER A 91 -1.59 5.35 -9.20
C SER A 91 -2.49 4.65 -8.19
N SER A 92 -3.04 3.50 -8.59
CA SER A 92 -3.78 2.58 -7.72
C SER A 92 -3.17 1.19 -7.87
N VAL A 93 -2.65 0.63 -6.78
CA VAL A 93 -1.86 -0.61 -6.81
C VAL A 93 -2.20 -1.53 -5.65
N LEU A 94 -2.06 -2.84 -5.86
CA LEU A 94 -2.21 -3.84 -4.81
C LEU A 94 -0.87 -4.08 -4.09
N VAL A 95 -0.82 -3.81 -2.78
CA VAL A 95 0.39 -3.81 -1.96
C VAL A 95 0.21 -4.73 -0.76
N LYS A 96 1.24 -5.52 -0.45
CA LYS A 96 1.30 -6.31 0.78
C LYS A 96 2.06 -5.55 1.86
N VAL A 97 1.62 -5.70 3.11
CA VAL A 97 2.28 -5.09 4.26
C VAL A 97 3.71 -5.64 4.38
N GLY A 98 4.69 -4.73 4.46
CA GLY A 98 6.11 -5.06 4.58
C GLY A 98 6.82 -5.42 3.27
N GLU A 99 6.12 -5.46 2.13
CA GLU A 99 6.69 -5.75 0.82
C GLU A 99 6.66 -4.50 -0.08
N PRO A 100 7.80 -3.79 -0.25
CA PRO A 100 7.87 -2.63 -1.14
C PRO A 100 7.53 -3.00 -2.58
N LEU A 101 6.70 -2.18 -3.22
CA LEU A 101 6.29 -2.32 -4.62
C LEU A 101 6.80 -1.13 -5.44
N VAL A 102 7.42 -1.42 -6.58
CA VAL A 102 7.75 -0.39 -7.58
C VAL A 102 6.49 -0.03 -8.36
N VAL A 103 6.11 1.24 -8.34
CA VAL A 103 4.85 1.74 -8.93
C VAL A 103 5.06 2.66 -10.14
N GLY A 104 6.30 3.04 -10.41
CA GLY A 104 6.64 3.88 -11.56
C GLY A 104 8.13 4.16 -11.67
N ARG A 105 8.48 4.95 -12.69
CA ARG A 105 9.84 5.49 -12.91
C ARG A 105 9.77 6.83 -13.63
N LEU A 106 10.70 7.74 -13.30
CA LEU A 106 10.94 8.99 -14.01
C LEU A 106 12.46 9.16 -14.15
N ASP A 107 12.96 9.26 -15.38
CA ASP A 107 14.39 9.20 -15.69
C ASP A 107 15.06 7.98 -15.03
N ASP A 108 15.98 8.18 -14.10
CA ASP A 108 16.65 7.11 -13.34
C ASP A 108 16.07 6.88 -11.95
N ASP A 109 15.06 7.65 -11.56
CA ASP A 109 14.42 7.58 -10.25
C ASP A 109 13.22 6.64 -10.27
N LEU A 110 13.23 5.66 -9.37
CA LEU A 110 12.11 4.75 -9.14
C LEU A 110 11.13 5.35 -8.13
N PHE A 111 9.84 5.07 -8.35
CA PHE A 111 8.79 5.31 -7.38
C PHE A 111 8.46 4.00 -6.69
N THR A 112 8.54 3.97 -5.36
CA THR A 112 8.19 2.78 -4.58
C THR A 112 7.21 3.12 -3.47
N VAL A 113 6.23 2.25 -3.25
CA VAL A 113 5.31 2.33 -2.11
C VAL A 113 5.54 1.13 -1.18
N ASN A 114 5.42 1.35 0.12
CA ASN A 114 5.44 0.30 1.13
C ASN A 114 4.42 0.61 2.23
N LEU A 115 3.76 -0.44 2.73
CA LEU A 115 2.86 -0.37 3.87
C LEU A 115 3.60 -0.93 5.09
N LYS A 116 3.64 -0.17 6.19
CA LYS A 116 4.33 -0.59 7.42
C LYS A 116 3.41 -0.50 8.63
N ASN A 117 3.82 -1.19 9.71
CA ASN A 117 3.16 -1.22 11.01
C ASN A 117 3.93 -0.39 12.04
#